data_AF-A0A1Q5SFQ1-F1
#
_entry.id   AF-A0A1Q5SFQ1-F1
#
_cell.length_a   1.000
_cell.length_b   1.000
_cell.length_c   1.000
_cell.angle_alpha   90.00
_cell.angle_beta   90.00
_cell.angle_gamma   90.00
#
_symmetry.space_group_name_H-M   'P 1'
#
loop_
_entity.id
_entity.type
_entity.pdbx_description
1 polymer ?
#
loop_
_entity_poly.entity_id
_entity_poly.type
_entity_poly.pdbx_seq_one_letter_code
_entity_poly.pdbx_strand_id
1 'polypeptide(L)'
;MPGHEPRQEAGLPGHHGAGGASIGKTEASGRISKRPRDGHDDRILDASSPVVRALLKISPLRWWRSAPADAFRAAEYLEVRSALEDVATLIEGAEVEPALQGDADAAIALVLSLMPITRVGGIKTDIAMTAVLSLALGGELRCALVLAHVLDRAEPDPRRADQLCGSWFEFHQNHSVSRGGFAPAENAVLEALRAFDAPRARKEGRA
;
A
#
# COMPACT_ATOMS: atom_id res chain seq x y z
N MET A 1 24.72 46.47 35.27
CA MET A 1 26.05 47.09 35.07
C MET A 1 26.40 47.76 36.38
N PRO A 2 27.49 47.42 37.11
CA PRO A 2 28.81 46.89 36.70
C PRO A 2 29.03 45.44 37.18
N GLY A 3 30.03 44.64 36.80
CA GLY A 3 31.32 44.90 36.18
C GLY A 3 32.44 44.49 37.16
N HIS A 4 33.07 43.33 36.92
CA HIS A 4 34.47 42.91 37.20
C HIS A 4 34.62 41.45 37.66
N GLU A 5 35.27 40.64 36.82
CA GLU A 5 36.15 39.54 37.25
C GLU A 5 37.46 40.12 37.83
N PRO A 6 38.27 39.34 38.60
CA PRO A 6 39.37 38.62 37.92
C PRO A 6 39.88 37.29 38.58
N ARG A 7 40.49 36.47 37.71
CA ARG A 7 41.77 35.71 37.84
C ARG A 7 41.90 34.45 38.73
N GLN A 8 42.19 33.30 38.08
CA GLN A 8 43.47 32.52 38.06
C GLN A 8 43.62 31.55 39.25
N GLU A 9 44.07 30.28 39.15
CA GLU A 9 45.18 29.62 38.43
C GLU A 9 44.96 28.08 38.54
N ALA A 10 45.21 27.26 37.50
CA ALA A 10 46.41 26.41 37.30
C ALA A 10 46.14 24.90 37.49
N GLY A 11 46.59 24.07 36.53
CA GLY A 11 46.65 22.61 36.70
C GLY A 11 46.62 21.77 35.41
N LEU A 12 47.67 21.83 34.59
CA LEU A 12 48.14 20.72 33.73
C LEU A 12 49.48 20.21 34.37
N PRO A 13 50.06 19.03 34.06
CA PRO A 13 49.97 18.24 32.80
C PRO A 13 50.04 16.69 32.96
N GLY A 14 49.97 15.97 31.83
CA GLY A 14 50.40 14.56 31.70
C GLY A 14 49.92 13.96 30.37
N HIS A 15 50.74 13.94 29.30
CA HIS A 15 51.83 13.02 28.95
C HIS A 15 51.44 12.07 27.78
N HIS A 16 52.30 12.10 26.77
CA HIS A 16 52.29 11.33 25.52
C HIS A 16 52.28 9.80 25.70
N GLY A 17 51.69 9.11 24.71
CA GLY A 17 51.96 7.70 24.41
C GLY A 17 51.54 7.35 22.99
N ALA A 18 52.50 6.87 22.20
CA ALA A 18 52.43 6.60 20.77
C ALA A 18 52.12 5.12 20.46
N GLY A 19 51.70 4.84 19.21
CA GLY A 19 51.60 3.51 18.60
C GLY A 19 50.31 3.39 17.80
N GLY A 20 50.25 3.05 16.51
CA GLY A 20 51.18 2.34 15.65
C GLY A 20 50.48 1.10 15.09
N ALA A 21 50.20 1.10 13.78
CA ALA A 21 49.80 -0.04 12.93
C ALA A 21 48.46 -0.74 13.25
N SER A 22 47.75 -1.46 12.37
CA SER A 22 47.64 -1.57 10.91
C SER A 22 46.57 -2.68 10.70
N ILE A 23 46.01 -2.76 9.49
CA ILE A 23 45.30 -3.92 8.91
C ILE A 23 43.88 -4.22 9.42
N GLY A 24 42.93 -4.22 8.48
CA GLY A 24 41.62 -4.85 8.67
C GLY A 24 40.58 -4.43 7.65
N LYS A 25 40.79 -4.75 6.36
CA LYS A 25 39.70 -4.79 5.38
C LYS A 25 38.72 -5.87 5.83
N THR A 26 37.57 -5.47 6.37
CA THR A 26 36.47 -6.39 6.63
C THR A 26 35.60 -6.46 5.38
N GLU A 27 35.93 -7.42 4.51
CA GLU A 27 34.98 -7.95 3.54
C GLU A 27 33.89 -8.69 4.31
N ALA A 28 32.76 -8.00 4.56
CA ALA A 28 31.54 -8.68 4.98
C ALA A 28 30.90 -9.34 3.75
N SER A 29 31.49 -10.48 3.38
CA SER A 29 30.84 -11.51 2.56
C SER A 29 29.72 -12.14 3.38
N GLY A 30 28.61 -11.40 3.48
CA GLY A 30 27.37 -11.82 4.10
C GLY A 30 26.48 -12.47 3.04
N ARG A 31 26.63 -13.79 2.90
CA ARG A 31 25.77 -14.71 2.15
C ARG A 31 24.36 -14.16 1.92
N ILE A 32 24.03 -13.95 0.64
CA ILE A 32 22.65 -13.94 0.15
C ILE A 32 22.07 -15.30 0.54
N SER A 33 21.35 -15.32 1.65
CA SER A 33 20.62 -16.48 2.13
C SER A 33 19.45 -16.69 1.17
N LYS A 34 19.68 -17.53 0.17
CA LYS A 34 18.62 -18.20 -0.58
C LYS A 34 17.78 -18.98 0.45
N ARG A 35 16.65 -18.42 0.83
CA ARG A 35 15.50 -19.23 1.24
C ARG A 35 14.53 -19.25 0.07
N PRO A 36 14.31 -20.40 -0.60
CA PRO A 36 13.03 -20.63 -1.23
C PRO A 36 12.03 -20.74 -0.08
N ARG A 37 11.18 -19.72 0.12
CA ARG A 37 10.00 -19.90 0.94
C ARG A 37 9.04 -20.69 0.06
N ASP A 38 8.96 -21.98 0.36
CA ASP A 38 8.17 -22.97 -0.36
C ASP A 38 6.74 -22.47 -0.57
N GLY A 39 6.24 -22.66 -1.79
CA GLY A 39 4.93 -22.22 -2.29
C GLY A 39 3.73 -22.88 -1.61
N HIS A 40 3.53 -22.59 -0.32
CA HIS A 40 2.34 -22.99 0.43
C HIS A 40 1.16 -22.01 0.26
N ASP A 41 1.44 -20.73 0.01
CA ASP A 41 0.38 -19.69 -0.06
C ASP A 41 -0.50 -19.79 -1.29
N ASP A 42 0.01 -20.28 -2.42
CA ASP A 42 -0.80 -20.41 -3.63
C ASP A 42 -1.83 -21.54 -3.56
N ARG A 43 -1.69 -22.48 -2.60
CA ARG A 43 -2.68 -23.57 -2.40
C ARG A 43 -3.89 -23.13 -1.59
N ILE A 44 -3.75 -22.15 -0.69
CA ILE A 44 -4.87 -21.65 0.14
C ILE A 44 -5.94 -20.97 -0.72
N LEU A 45 -5.53 -20.48 -1.90
CA LEU A 45 -6.34 -19.67 -2.81
C LEU A 45 -6.73 -20.42 -4.09
N ASP A 46 -6.69 -21.75 -4.08
CA ASP A 46 -7.38 -22.58 -5.06
C ASP A 46 -8.91 -22.42 -4.89
N ALA A 47 -9.65 -22.23 -5.99
CA ALA A 47 -11.10 -22.03 -5.99
C ALA A 47 -11.88 -23.19 -5.33
N SER A 48 -11.26 -24.36 -5.22
CA SER A 48 -11.81 -25.53 -4.54
C SER A 48 -11.67 -25.50 -3.01
N SER A 49 -10.84 -24.59 -2.47
CA SER A 49 -10.57 -24.45 -1.05
C SER A 49 -11.83 -24.01 -0.27
N PRO A 50 -12.12 -24.64 0.89
CA PRO A 50 -13.21 -24.19 1.76
C PRO A 50 -13.03 -22.74 2.22
N VAL A 51 -11.77 -22.28 2.34
CA VAL A 51 -11.42 -20.90 2.68
C VAL A 51 -11.89 -19.95 1.57
N VAL A 52 -11.57 -20.23 0.30
CA VAL A 52 -12.02 -19.40 -0.83
C VAL A 52 -13.55 -19.36 -0.91
N ARG A 53 -14.24 -20.48 -0.69
CA ARG A 53 -15.72 -20.51 -0.67
C ARG A 53 -16.32 -19.68 0.47
N ALA A 54 -15.67 -19.64 1.64
CA ALA A 54 -16.08 -18.78 2.75
C ALA A 54 -15.89 -17.30 2.37
N LEU A 55 -14.72 -16.96 1.83
CA LEU A 55 -14.40 -15.60 1.40
C LEU A 55 -15.37 -15.09 0.32
N LEU A 56 -15.77 -15.93 -0.64
CA LEU A 56 -16.75 -15.55 -1.68
C LEU A 56 -18.13 -15.18 -1.13
N LYS A 57 -18.47 -15.55 0.12
CA LYS A 57 -19.72 -15.20 0.79
C LYS A 57 -19.66 -13.86 1.51
N ILE A 58 -18.46 -13.29 1.69
CA ILE A 58 -18.28 -11.99 2.34
C ILE A 58 -18.62 -10.89 1.33
N SER A 59 -19.86 -10.41 1.39
CA SER A 59 -20.39 -9.40 0.45
C SER A 59 -19.50 -8.14 0.34
N PRO A 60 -18.99 -7.54 1.44
CA PRO A 60 -18.17 -6.33 1.38
C PRO A 60 -16.87 -6.46 0.56
N LEU A 61 -16.36 -7.68 0.34
CA LEU A 61 -15.19 -7.92 -0.52
C LEU A 61 -15.40 -7.50 -1.98
N ARG A 62 -16.66 -7.29 -2.40
CA ARG A 62 -17.01 -6.97 -3.78
C ARG A 62 -17.48 -5.53 -3.96
N TRP A 63 -17.72 -4.80 -2.87
CA TRP A 63 -18.34 -3.47 -2.93
C TRP A 63 -17.49 -2.44 -3.65
N TRP A 64 -16.16 -2.54 -3.57
CA TRP A 64 -15.24 -1.66 -4.31
C TRP A 64 -15.52 -1.64 -5.82
N ARG A 65 -16.08 -2.72 -6.39
CA ARG A 65 -16.39 -2.84 -7.83
C ARG A 65 -17.65 -2.10 -8.26
N SER A 66 -18.49 -1.69 -7.32
CA SER A 66 -19.86 -1.26 -7.63
C SER A 66 -20.34 -0.04 -6.90
N ALA A 67 -19.74 0.27 -5.75
CA ALA A 67 -20.17 1.37 -4.91
C ALA A 67 -19.33 2.63 -5.19
N PRO A 68 -19.97 3.78 -5.48
CA PRO A 68 -19.29 5.07 -5.49
C PRO A 68 -18.89 5.47 -4.07
N ALA A 69 -17.97 6.42 -3.94
CA ALA A 69 -17.42 6.82 -2.64
C ALA A 69 -18.48 7.34 -1.65
N ASP A 70 -19.52 8.02 -2.13
CA ASP A 70 -20.61 8.59 -1.31
C ASP A 70 -21.62 7.54 -0.80
N ALA A 71 -21.56 6.31 -1.32
CA ALA A 71 -22.36 5.19 -0.82
C ALA A 71 -21.86 4.66 0.53
N PHE A 72 -20.62 4.98 0.92
CA PHE A 72 -20.02 4.50 2.16
C PHE A 72 -20.21 5.50 3.30
N ARG A 73 -21.15 5.20 4.19
CA ARG A 73 -21.30 5.94 5.45
C ARG A 73 -20.65 5.14 6.58
N ALA A 74 -20.85 5.61 7.80
CA ALA A 74 -20.26 4.99 8.99
C ALA A 74 -20.63 3.50 9.14
N ALA A 75 -21.86 3.11 8.77
CA ALA A 75 -22.30 1.72 8.84
C ALA A 75 -21.56 0.85 7.82
N GLU A 76 -21.51 1.27 6.56
CA GLU A 76 -20.83 0.52 5.49
C GLU A 76 -19.33 0.43 5.73
N TYR A 77 -18.71 1.47 6.31
CA TYR A 77 -17.31 1.43 6.71
C TYR A 77 -17.06 0.37 7.80
N LEU A 78 -17.94 0.25 8.80
CA LEU A 78 -17.83 -0.79 9.82
C LEU A 78 -18.03 -2.19 9.23
N GLU A 79 -18.94 -2.36 8.27
CA GLU A 79 -19.13 -3.63 7.57
C GLU A 79 -17.89 -4.04 6.75
N VAL A 80 -17.27 -3.09 6.05
CA VAL A 80 -16.01 -3.32 5.34
C VAL A 80 -14.89 -3.73 6.30
N ARG A 81 -14.78 -3.07 7.46
CA ARG A 81 -13.78 -3.42 8.47
C ARG A 81 -14.00 -4.81 9.07
N SER A 82 -15.23 -5.12 9.48
CA SER A 82 -15.59 -6.44 10.00
C SER A 82 -15.28 -7.53 8.98
N ALA A 83 -15.56 -7.28 7.70
CA ALA A 83 -15.23 -8.22 6.64
C ALA A 83 -13.72 -8.47 6.51
N LEU A 84 -12.87 -7.46 6.69
CA LEU A 84 -11.41 -7.64 6.68
C LEU A 84 -10.89 -8.39 7.91
N GLU A 85 -11.50 -8.20 9.07
CA GLU A 85 -11.20 -8.97 10.29
C GLU A 85 -11.57 -10.47 10.12
N ASP A 86 -12.73 -10.75 9.51
CA ASP A 86 -13.14 -12.10 9.14
C ASP A 86 -12.16 -12.73 8.15
N VAL A 87 -11.72 -11.97 7.13
CA VAL A 87 -10.72 -12.42 6.17
C VAL A 87 -9.41 -12.75 6.89
N ALA A 88 -8.89 -11.85 7.72
CA ALA A 88 -7.63 -12.04 8.44
C ALA A 88 -7.67 -13.31 9.31
N THR A 89 -8.81 -13.59 9.94
CA THR A 89 -9.03 -14.82 10.71
C THR A 89 -9.02 -16.06 9.81
N LEU A 90 -9.59 -15.98 8.61
CA LEU A 90 -9.66 -17.10 7.66
C LEU A 90 -8.32 -17.43 6.97
N ILE A 91 -7.43 -16.44 6.82
CA ILE A 91 -6.12 -16.60 6.16
C ILE A 91 -4.95 -16.28 7.09
N GLU A 92 -5.09 -16.61 8.38
CA GLU A 92 -4.09 -16.35 9.42
C GLU A 92 -2.66 -16.71 8.99
N GLY A 93 -1.72 -15.79 9.23
CA GLY A 93 -0.31 -15.94 8.90
C GLY A 93 0.04 -15.77 7.42
N ALA A 94 -0.91 -15.35 6.57
CA ALA A 94 -0.64 -15.01 5.18
C ALA A 94 0.10 -13.67 5.05
N GLU A 95 0.93 -13.55 4.01
CA GLU A 95 1.71 -12.33 3.71
C GLU A 95 0.85 -11.05 3.49
N VAL A 96 -0.47 -11.20 3.36
CA VAL A 96 -1.40 -10.07 3.19
C VAL A 96 -1.86 -9.46 4.52
N GLU A 97 -1.55 -10.08 5.66
CA GLU A 97 -2.01 -9.66 6.99
C GLU A 97 -1.74 -8.18 7.31
N PRO A 98 -0.55 -7.59 7.05
CA PRO A 98 -0.32 -6.17 7.35
C PRO A 98 -1.30 -5.23 6.64
N ALA A 99 -1.65 -5.54 5.38
CA ALA A 99 -2.64 -4.77 4.63
C ALA A 99 -4.04 -4.88 5.25
N LEU A 100 -4.41 -6.06 5.76
CA LEU A 100 -5.69 -6.27 6.44
C LEU A 100 -5.78 -5.55 7.79
N GLN A 101 -4.65 -5.39 8.47
CA GLN A 101 -4.53 -4.67 9.75
C GLN A 101 -4.43 -3.14 9.61
N GLY A 102 -4.54 -2.61 8.38
CA GLY A 102 -4.58 -1.18 8.12
C GLY A 102 -3.22 -0.54 7.82
N ASP A 103 -2.21 -1.31 7.42
CA ASP A 103 -0.98 -0.75 6.86
C ASP A 103 -1.24 -0.29 5.41
N ALA A 104 -1.23 1.03 5.19
CA ALA A 104 -1.47 1.63 3.89
C ALA A 104 -0.39 1.29 2.85
N ASP A 105 0.87 1.25 3.24
CA ASP A 105 1.96 0.97 2.32
C ASP A 105 1.92 -0.51 1.91
N ALA A 106 1.60 -1.41 2.85
CA ALA A 106 1.41 -2.82 2.56
C ALA A 106 0.20 -3.06 1.65
N ALA A 107 -0.93 -2.37 1.88
CA ALA A 107 -2.12 -2.50 1.03
C ALA A 107 -1.87 -2.00 -0.39
N ILE A 108 -1.20 -0.86 -0.55
CA ILE A 108 -0.82 -0.33 -1.87
C ILE A 108 0.17 -1.29 -2.55
N ALA A 109 1.20 -1.76 -1.84
CA ALA A 109 2.16 -2.72 -2.37
C ALA A 109 1.48 -4.02 -2.82
N LEU A 110 0.50 -4.51 -2.06
CA LEU A 110 -0.30 -5.68 -2.41
C LEU A 110 -1.06 -5.45 -3.72
N VAL A 111 -1.75 -4.32 -3.88
CA VAL A 111 -2.43 -4.00 -5.16
C VAL A 111 -1.43 -3.89 -6.32
N LEU A 112 -0.30 -3.21 -6.12
CA LEU A 112 0.73 -3.08 -7.15
C LEU A 112 1.31 -4.44 -7.58
N SER A 113 1.42 -5.40 -6.64
CA SER A 113 1.88 -6.77 -6.94
C SER A 113 0.91 -7.56 -7.84
N LEU A 114 -0.37 -7.14 -7.87
CA LEU A 114 -1.44 -7.74 -8.67
C LEU A 114 -1.64 -7.02 -10.02
N MET A 115 -0.90 -5.95 -10.29
CA MET A 115 -1.03 -5.21 -11.54
C MET A 115 -0.45 -5.99 -12.73
N PRO A 116 -1.08 -5.91 -13.92
CA PRO A 116 -2.26 -5.10 -14.23
C PRO A 116 -3.58 -5.80 -13.87
N ILE A 117 -4.44 -5.09 -13.13
CA ILE A 117 -5.82 -5.53 -12.86
C ILE A 117 -6.70 -5.08 -14.03
N THR A 118 -6.94 -5.97 -14.97
CA THR A 118 -7.69 -5.67 -16.21
C THR A 118 -9.14 -6.15 -16.19
N ARG A 119 -9.53 -6.95 -15.20
CA ARG A 119 -10.89 -7.42 -15.01
C ARG A 119 -11.20 -7.57 -13.52
N VAL A 120 -12.42 -7.19 -13.18
CA VAL A 120 -13.04 -7.58 -11.91
C VAL A 120 -13.25 -9.10 -11.86
N GLY A 121 -12.94 -9.75 -10.73
CA GLY A 121 -13.32 -11.17 -10.53
C GLY A 121 -12.37 -12.08 -9.75
N GLY A 122 -11.23 -11.61 -9.22
CA GLY A 122 -10.29 -12.44 -8.46
C GLY A 122 -10.38 -12.26 -6.95
N ILE A 123 -10.31 -13.34 -6.16
CA ILE A 123 -10.40 -13.24 -4.69
C ILE A 123 -9.21 -12.48 -4.07
N LYS A 124 -7.98 -12.70 -4.59
CA LYS A 124 -6.79 -11.93 -4.17
C LYS A 124 -6.99 -10.44 -4.44
N THR A 125 -7.50 -10.10 -5.62
CA THR A 125 -7.83 -8.72 -6.00
C THR A 125 -8.92 -8.13 -5.11
N ASP A 126 -9.94 -8.91 -4.77
CA ASP A 126 -11.00 -8.45 -3.87
C ASP A 126 -10.49 -8.12 -2.48
N ILE A 127 -9.68 -9.00 -1.90
CA ILE A 127 -9.08 -8.76 -0.60
C ILE A 127 -8.20 -7.50 -0.65
N ALA A 128 -7.32 -7.39 -1.65
CA ALA A 128 -6.42 -6.25 -1.79
C ALA A 128 -7.18 -4.92 -1.99
N MET A 129 -8.17 -4.91 -2.90
CA MET A 129 -8.95 -3.71 -3.19
C MET A 129 -9.90 -3.34 -2.04
N THR A 130 -10.40 -4.32 -1.28
CA THR A 130 -11.20 -4.03 -0.07
C THR A 130 -10.33 -3.50 1.07
N ALA A 131 -9.08 -3.94 1.22
CA ALA A 131 -8.13 -3.33 2.17
C ALA A 131 -7.89 -1.85 1.82
N VAL A 132 -7.62 -1.57 0.55
CA VAL A 132 -7.47 -0.20 0.03
C VAL A 132 -8.76 0.62 0.22
N LEU A 133 -9.92 0.03 -0.02
CA LEU A 133 -11.22 0.65 0.26
C LEU A 133 -11.36 1.07 1.73
N SER A 134 -11.10 0.16 2.66
CA SER A 134 -11.16 0.45 4.10
C SER A 134 -10.25 1.62 4.48
N LEU A 135 -9.03 1.64 3.96
CA LEU A 135 -8.05 2.68 4.22
C LEU A 135 -8.43 4.03 3.61
N ALA A 136 -8.97 4.04 2.39
CA ALA A 136 -9.48 5.24 1.76
C ALA A 136 -10.61 5.86 2.59
N LEU A 137 -11.54 5.04 3.08
CA LEU A 137 -12.62 5.48 3.99
C LEU A 137 -12.10 5.95 5.35
N GLY A 138 -10.96 5.41 5.79
CA GLY A 138 -10.23 5.86 6.98
C GLY A 138 -9.43 7.17 6.78
N GLY A 139 -9.43 7.75 5.57
CA GLY A 139 -8.79 9.02 5.26
C GLY A 139 -7.41 8.91 4.56
N GLU A 140 -6.96 7.72 4.20
CA GLU A 140 -5.73 7.55 3.42
C GLU A 140 -5.97 7.88 1.94
N LEU A 141 -5.61 9.10 1.56
CA LEU A 141 -5.86 9.67 0.25
C LEU A 141 -5.19 8.92 -0.90
N ARG A 142 -4.02 8.30 -0.67
CA ARG A 142 -3.34 7.48 -1.69
C ARG A 142 -4.18 6.28 -2.09
N CYS A 143 -4.91 5.70 -1.14
CA CYS A 143 -5.79 4.55 -1.40
C CYS A 143 -7.00 4.95 -2.27
N ALA A 144 -7.54 6.16 -2.11
CA ALA A 144 -8.59 6.68 -2.99
C ALA A 144 -8.12 6.81 -4.45
N LEU A 145 -6.87 7.25 -4.67
CA LEU A 145 -6.28 7.32 -6.01
C LEU A 145 -6.06 5.94 -6.64
N VAL A 146 -5.66 4.95 -5.83
CA VAL A 146 -5.56 3.55 -6.28
C VAL A 146 -6.93 3.03 -6.71
N LEU A 147 -8.00 3.27 -5.94
CA LEU A 147 -9.37 2.88 -6.31
C LEU A 147 -9.79 3.50 -7.64
N ALA A 148 -9.64 4.82 -7.78
CA ALA A 148 -9.99 5.52 -9.01
C ALA A 148 -9.25 4.93 -10.22
N HIS A 149 -7.93 4.74 -10.10
CA HIS A 149 -7.09 4.22 -11.18
C HIS A 149 -7.45 2.78 -11.59
N VAL A 150 -7.68 1.89 -10.61
CA VAL A 150 -8.01 0.49 -10.88
C VAL A 150 -9.42 0.38 -11.48
N LEU A 151 -10.39 1.15 -10.99
CA LEU A 151 -11.77 1.12 -11.49
C LEU A 151 -11.87 1.62 -12.93
N ASP A 152 -11.13 2.66 -13.28
CA ASP A 152 -10.97 3.16 -14.66
C ASP A 152 -10.52 2.07 -15.65
N ARG A 153 -9.73 1.08 -15.20
CA ARG A 153 -9.15 0.03 -16.04
C ARG A 153 -9.87 -1.31 -15.99
N ALA A 154 -10.41 -1.66 -14.83
CA ALA A 154 -10.94 -2.99 -14.55
C ALA A 154 -12.44 -3.11 -14.83
N GLU A 155 -13.17 -1.98 -14.83
CA GLU A 155 -14.61 -1.95 -15.12
C GLU A 155 -14.85 -2.01 -16.64
N PRO A 156 -15.55 -3.05 -17.14
CA PRO A 156 -15.78 -3.23 -18.58
C PRO A 156 -16.75 -2.22 -19.20
N ASP A 157 -17.65 -1.61 -18.43
CA ASP A 157 -18.54 -0.54 -18.92
C ASP A 157 -17.86 0.84 -18.74
N PRO A 158 -17.46 1.53 -19.82
CA PRO A 158 -16.76 2.81 -19.73
C PRO A 158 -17.55 3.87 -18.95
N ARG A 159 -18.88 3.91 -19.07
CA ARG A 159 -19.70 4.91 -18.36
C ARG A 159 -19.68 4.66 -16.86
N ARG A 160 -19.68 3.39 -16.46
CA ARG A 160 -19.61 2.99 -15.06
C ARG A 160 -18.21 3.18 -14.50
N ALA A 161 -17.18 2.91 -15.32
CA ALA A 161 -15.79 3.18 -15.00
C ALA A 161 -15.60 4.67 -14.69
N ASP A 162 -16.08 5.56 -15.59
CA ASP A 162 -16.01 7.01 -15.41
C ASP A 162 -16.71 7.48 -14.12
N GLN A 163 -17.91 6.96 -13.83
CA GLN A 163 -18.66 7.32 -12.62
C GLN A 163 -17.94 6.88 -11.35
N LEU A 164 -17.48 5.63 -11.31
CA LEU A 164 -16.80 5.09 -10.14
C LEU A 164 -15.44 5.80 -9.93
N CYS A 165 -14.64 5.91 -10.98
CA CYS A 165 -13.37 6.64 -10.96
C CYS A 165 -13.56 8.08 -10.51
N GLY A 166 -14.52 8.79 -11.12
CA GLY A 166 -14.88 10.17 -10.77
C GLY A 166 -15.26 10.31 -9.30
N SER A 167 -16.10 9.42 -8.76
CA SER A 167 -16.52 9.47 -7.35
C SER A 167 -15.36 9.33 -6.37
N TRP A 168 -14.40 8.44 -6.65
CA TRP A 168 -13.22 8.25 -5.80
C TRP A 168 -12.21 9.39 -5.94
N PHE A 169 -12.13 10.00 -7.13
CA PHE A 169 -11.32 11.18 -7.37
C PHE A 169 -11.89 12.43 -6.71
N GLU A 170 -13.21 12.62 -6.73
CA GLU A 170 -13.89 13.68 -5.99
C GLU A 170 -13.76 13.48 -4.48
N PHE A 171 -13.87 12.25 -4.00
CA PHE A 171 -13.60 11.91 -2.60
C PHE A 171 -12.19 12.35 -2.18
N HIS A 172 -11.16 12.04 -2.99
CA HIS A 172 -9.79 12.50 -2.76
C HIS A 172 -9.70 14.03 -2.66
N GLN A 173 -10.26 14.74 -3.65
CA GLN A 173 -10.22 16.20 -3.69
C GLN A 173 -10.91 16.86 -2.49
N ASN A 174 -12.06 16.32 -2.07
CA ASN A 174 -12.83 16.86 -0.95
C ASN A 174 -12.14 16.69 0.40
N HIS A 175 -11.26 15.69 0.53
CA HIS A 175 -10.53 15.38 1.76
C HIS A 175 -9.06 15.84 1.71
N SER A 176 -8.57 16.30 0.57
CA SER A 176 -7.22 16.86 0.44
C SER A 176 -7.15 18.28 0.98
N VAL A 177 -6.14 18.54 1.82
CA VAL A 177 -5.82 19.89 2.31
C VAL A 177 -5.14 20.72 1.22
N SER A 178 -4.55 20.06 0.22
CA SER A 178 -3.85 20.67 -0.91
C SER A 178 -4.84 20.99 -2.03
N ARG A 179 -5.38 22.22 -2.03
CA ARG A 179 -6.24 22.73 -3.11
C ARG A 179 -5.43 22.93 -4.40
N GLY A 180 -5.24 21.87 -5.17
CA GLY A 180 -4.77 21.97 -6.56
C GLY A 180 -3.59 21.07 -6.95
N GLY A 181 -3.19 20.10 -6.14
CA GLY A 181 -2.14 19.16 -6.52
C GLY A 181 -2.01 17.96 -5.60
N PHE A 182 -1.25 16.97 -6.06
CA PHE A 182 -0.94 15.78 -5.31
C PHE A 182 0.28 15.99 -4.41
N ALA A 183 0.23 15.46 -3.20
CA ALA A 183 1.40 15.35 -2.34
C ALA A 183 2.48 14.47 -3.00
N PRO A 184 3.77 14.58 -2.60
CA PRO A 184 4.84 13.75 -3.19
C PRO A 184 4.55 12.24 -3.13
N ALA A 185 3.96 11.75 -2.03
CA ALA A 185 3.62 10.33 -1.88
C ALA A 185 2.47 9.90 -2.81
N GLU A 186 1.49 10.77 -3.06
CA GLU A 186 0.40 10.53 -4.02
C GLU A 186 0.93 10.49 -5.46
N ASN A 187 1.81 11.42 -5.81
CA ASN A 187 2.48 11.40 -7.12
C ASN A 187 3.29 10.11 -7.32
N ALA A 188 4.02 9.64 -6.29
CA ALA A 188 4.78 8.40 -6.37
C ALA A 188 3.87 7.19 -6.64
N VAL A 189 2.69 7.14 -6.01
CA VAL A 189 1.69 6.09 -6.26
C VAL A 189 1.15 6.17 -7.69
N LEU A 190 0.77 7.37 -8.16
CA LEU A 190 0.28 7.54 -9.53
C LEU A 190 1.35 7.20 -10.59
N GLU A 191 2.60 7.57 -10.36
CA GLU A 191 3.75 7.18 -11.19
C GLU A 191 3.88 5.65 -11.26
N ALA A 192 3.87 4.99 -10.10
CA ALA A 192 3.97 3.53 -10.02
C ALA A 192 2.82 2.84 -10.77
N LEU A 193 1.59 3.32 -10.58
CA LEU A 193 0.40 2.81 -11.26
C LEU A 193 0.51 2.98 -12.80
N ARG A 194 0.89 4.17 -13.27
CA ARG A 194 1.06 4.46 -14.71
C ARG A 194 2.19 3.66 -15.36
N ALA A 195 3.22 3.27 -14.60
CA ALA A 195 4.30 2.44 -15.12
C ALA A 195 3.79 1.09 -15.66
N PHE A 196 2.70 0.56 -15.10
CA PHE A 196 2.05 -0.66 -15.59
C PHE A 196 1.24 -0.46 -16.88
N ASP A 197 0.88 0.79 -17.23
CA ASP A 197 0.12 1.11 -18.45
C ASP A 197 1.01 1.37 -19.68
N ALA A 198 2.24 1.82 -19.46
CA ALA A 198 3.18 2.22 -20.51
C ALA A 198 3.42 1.17 -21.63
N PRO A 199 3.37 -0.16 -21.39
CA PRO A 199 3.49 -1.15 -22.45
C PRO A 199 2.30 -1.20 -23.43
N ARG A 200 1.15 -0.61 -23.07
CA ARG A 200 -0.13 -0.76 -23.81
C ARG A 200 -0.33 0.30 -24.90
N ALA A 201 0.11 1.54 -24.66
CA ALA A 201 0.01 2.65 -25.62
C ALA A 201 0.79 2.40 -26.95
N ARG A 202 1.78 1.50 -26.95
CA ARG A 202 2.56 1.16 -28.15
C ARG A 202 1.92 0.10 -29.05
N LYS A 203 0.94 -0.66 -28.56
CA LYS A 203 0.27 -1.71 -29.34
C LYS A 203 -1.02 -1.25 -30.01
N GLU A 204 -1.69 -0.24 -29.47
CA GLU A 204 -2.95 0.29 -30.03
C GLU A 204 -2.73 1.35 -31.14
N GLY A 205 -1.49 1.80 -31.36
CA GLY A 205 -1.10 2.70 -32.47
C GLY A 205 -0.57 2.00 -33.73
N ARG A 206 -0.74 0.67 -33.84
CA ARG A 206 -0.43 -0.12 -35.04
C ARG A 206 -1.60 -1.07 -35.34
N ALA A 207 -2.69 -0.49 -35.83
CA ALA A 207 -3.74 -1.21 -36.54
C ALA A 207 -4.19 -0.33 -37.72
#